data_AF-A0A8S1HQT9-F1
#
_entry.id   AF-A0A8S1HQT9-F1
#
_cell.length_a   1.000
_cell.length_b   1.000
_cell.length_c   1.000
_cell.angle_alpha   90.00
_cell.angle_beta   90.00
_cell.angle_gamma   90.00
#
_symmetry.space_group_name_H-M   'P 1'
#
loop_
_entity.id
_entity.type
_entity.pdbx_description
1 polymer ?
#
loop_
_entity_poly.entity_id
_entity_poly.type
_entity_poly.pdbx_seq_one_letter_code
_entity_poly.pdbx_strand_id
1 'polypeptide(L)'
;MAAFSAPTGAEPSVLGTFGTRFRPHMLFHLSTACLFVLMTSLLVDGDVIEVVDDVSDEEHCEIVISSRSAKHKMDQVDQQVSDEARASLAEGWRIPWYLTDEHQDKHRQVHSEVNRTFPNQLCDEKVYSPSILKLNEAIVCEQICRRCFPGSVAICFLRNYKYENIGETCLCTYSLTDPLRNAAFSLRHEKRVFSRRWARPPYLVL
;
A
#
# COMPACT_ATOMS: atom_id res chain seq x y z
N MET A 1 -22.99 3.71 49.12
CA MET A 1 -24.26 4.45 49.27
C MET A 1 -24.16 5.35 50.50
N ALA A 2 -24.01 6.65 50.30
CA ALA A 2 -24.34 7.74 51.23
C ALA A 2 -24.29 9.04 50.42
N ALA A 3 -25.23 9.95 50.71
CA ALA A 3 -25.74 10.99 49.81
C ALA A 3 -25.04 12.36 49.92
N PHE A 4 -25.14 13.13 48.83
CA PHE A 4 -25.35 14.59 48.69
C PHE A 4 -24.91 15.54 49.82
N SER A 5 -24.14 16.58 49.48
CA SER A 5 -24.64 17.94 49.16
C SER A 5 -23.51 19.00 49.14
N ALA A 6 -23.56 19.91 48.15
CA ALA A 6 -22.87 21.23 48.15
C ALA A 6 -23.78 22.26 48.88
N PRO A 7 -23.34 23.47 49.29
CA PRO A 7 -23.31 24.63 48.35
C PRO A 7 -22.39 25.83 48.74
N THR A 8 -22.55 26.94 47.98
CA THR A 8 -22.17 28.35 48.22
C THR A 8 -20.77 28.77 47.73
N GLY A 9 -20.58 29.85 46.96
CA GLY A 9 -21.42 31.02 46.67
C GLY A 9 -20.68 32.28 47.10
N ALA A 10 -20.05 32.98 46.15
CA ALA A 10 -19.52 34.33 46.34
C ALA A 10 -19.46 35.07 44.99
N GLU A 11 -20.41 35.98 44.77
CA GLU A 11 -20.23 37.19 43.94
C GLU A 11 -19.44 38.25 44.75
N PRO A 12 -18.87 39.31 44.15
CA PRO A 12 -19.67 40.47 43.73
C PRO A 12 -19.20 41.24 42.48
N SER A 13 -20.20 41.63 41.67
CA SER A 13 -20.43 42.89 40.95
C SER A 13 -19.37 44.02 40.90
N VAL A 14 -19.09 44.51 39.69
CA VAL A 14 -18.78 45.93 39.36
C VAL A 14 -19.25 46.19 37.90
N LEU A 15 -20.41 46.85 37.69
CA LEU A 15 -20.59 48.28 37.34
C LEU A 15 -20.09 48.68 35.93
N GLY A 16 -21.01 49.11 35.04
CA GLY A 16 -20.64 49.71 33.74
C GLY A 16 -21.79 49.98 32.75
N THR A 17 -22.73 50.84 33.14
CA THR A 17 -23.40 51.91 32.38
C THR A 17 -23.58 51.93 30.85
N PHE A 18 -24.82 52.32 30.49
CA PHE A 18 -25.31 53.11 29.33
C PHE A 18 -25.40 52.48 27.93
N GLY A 19 -26.65 52.26 27.50
CA GLY A 19 -27.02 52.17 26.09
C GLY A 19 -27.18 53.54 25.43
N THR A 20 -27.11 53.58 24.10
CA THR A 20 -28.30 53.75 23.24
C THR A 20 -27.91 53.77 21.75
N ARG A 21 -28.79 53.15 20.95
CA ARG A 21 -29.09 53.39 19.53
C ARG A 21 -27.98 53.23 18.49
N PHE A 22 -28.18 52.26 17.58
CA PHE A 22 -28.67 52.56 16.23
C PHE A 22 -29.25 51.28 15.59
N ARG A 23 -30.52 51.35 15.15
CA ARG A 23 -31.10 50.47 14.13
C ARG A 23 -31.01 51.24 12.81
N PRO A 24 -30.86 50.57 11.67
CA PRO A 24 -32.06 50.43 10.84
C PRO A 24 -32.25 49.05 10.19
N HIS A 25 -33.51 48.82 9.86
CA HIS A 25 -34.11 47.82 8.98
C HIS A 25 -33.26 47.40 7.77
N MET A 26 -33.33 46.11 7.39
CA MET A 26 -34.14 45.65 6.25
C MET A 26 -34.22 44.12 6.19
N LEU A 27 -35.45 43.65 5.96
CA LEU A 27 -35.82 42.30 5.52
C LEU A 27 -35.05 41.91 4.26
N PHE A 28 -34.55 40.69 4.16
CA PHE A 28 -34.54 39.98 2.87
C PHE A 28 -34.57 38.46 3.06
N HIS A 29 -35.56 37.86 2.41
CA HIS A 29 -35.68 36.44 2.14
C HIS A 29 -34.38 35.87 1.55
N LEU A 30 -33.84 34.83 2.19
CA LEU A 30 -32.98 33.83 1.54
C LEU A 30 -33.64 32.48 1.83
N SER A 31 -34.70 32.15 1.09
CA SER A 31 -34.61 31.32 -0.12
C SER A 31 -33.92 29.98 0.18
N THR A 32 -34.73 28.93 0.13
CA THR A 32 -34.44 27.49 0.11
C THR A 32 -33.47 27.04 -0.99
N ALA A 33 -32.66 27.95 -1.54
CA ALA A 33 -31.57 27.68 -2.48
C ALA A 33 -30.18 27.59 -1.80
N CYS A 34 -30.04 27.99 -0.53
CA CYS A 34 -28.75 27.99 0.16
C CYS A 34 -28.39 26.66 0.85
N LEU A 35 -29.26 25.63 0.76
CA LEU A 35 -28.98 24.28 1.26
C LEU A 35 -28.58 23.29 0.15
N PHE A 36 -28.52 23.73 -1.11
CA PHE A 36 -28.11 22.90 -2.26
C PHE A 36 -26.70 23.19 -2.79
N VAL A 37 -25.99 24.19 -2.25
CA VAL A 37 -24.66 24.61 -2.75
C VAL A 37 -23.50 24.00 -1.93
N LEU A 38 -23.79 23.21 -0.90
CA LEU A 38 -22.77 22.42 -0.19
C LEU A 38 -22.62 20.97 -0.72
N MET A 39 -23.31 20.61 -1.80
CA MET A 39 -23.27 19.26 -2.40
C MET A 39 -22.78 19.22 -3.87
N THR A 40 -22.30 20.33 -4.44
CA THR A 40 -21.94 20.37 -5.88
C THR A 40 -20.65 21.15 -6.19
N SER A 41 -19.67 21.20 -5.29
CA SER A 41 -18.39 21.88 -5.58
C SER A 41 -17.15 21.19 -5.03
N LEU A 42 -17.08 19.86 -5.21
CA LEU A 42 -15.82 19.14 -5.40
C LEU A 42 -15.85 18.43 -6.77
N LEU A 43 -16.15 19.22 -7.80
CA LEU A 43 -15.66 19.02 -9.16
C LEU A 43 -14.29 19.71 -9.20
N VAL A 44 -13.26 19.00 -8.74
CA VAL A 44 -11.87 19.31 -9.07
C VAL A 44 -11.46 18.18 -9.99
N ASP A 45 -11.26 18.53 -11.27
CA ASP A 45 -10.71 17.74 -12.38
C ASP A 45 -10.48 16.26 -12.05
N GLY A 46 -11.56 15.49 -12.14
CA GLY A 46 -11.49 14.06 -12.30
C GLY A 46 -10.98 13.76 -13.69
N ASP A 47 -9.67 13.87 -13.90
CA ASP A 47 -9.00 12.88 -14.72
C ASP A 47 -9.30 11.54 -14.04
N VAL A 48 -10.40 10.92 -14.48
CA VAL A 48 -10.51 9.47 -14.45
C VAL A 48 -9.33 9.04 -15.31
N ILE A 49 -8.20 8.78 -14.65
CA ILE A 49 -7.23 7.85 -15.19
C ILE A 49 -8.04 6.56 -15.33
N GLU A 50 -8.63 6.36 -16.51
CA GLU A 50 -8.89 5.03 -17.00
C GLU A 50 -7.52 4.37 -16.95
N VAL A 51 -7.27 3.64 -15.86
CA VAL A 51 -6.23 2.65 -15.84
C VAL A 51 -6.75 1.61 -16.83
N VAL A 52 -6.38 1.82 -18.09
CA VAL A 52 -6.45 0.82 -19.14
C VAL A 52 -5.44 -0.25 -18.73
N ASP A 53 -5.80 -1.06 -17.74
CA ASP A 53 -5.13 -2.31 -17.37
C ASP A 53 -5.56 -3.33 -18.46
N ASP A 54 -5.05 -3.14 -19.68
CA ASP A 54 -5.35 -3.99 -20.86
C ASP A 54 -4.57 -5.32 -20.85
N VAL A 55 -3.86 -5.61 -19.77
CA VAL A 55 -3.37 -6.96 -19.47
C VAL A 55 -4.27 -7.51 -18.38
N SER A 56 -5.08 -8.51 -18.74
CA SER A 56 -5.80 -9.33 -17.75
C SER A 56 -4.84 -9.62 -16.59
N ASP A 57 -5.27 -9.37 -15.34
CA ASP A 57 -4.48 -9.64 -14.13
C ASP A 57 -3.85 -11.05 -14.16
N GLU A 58 -4.50 -11.99 -14.86
CA GLU A 58 -4.04 -13.35 -15.09
C GLU A 58 -2.80 -13.44 -16.02
N GLU A 59 -2.80 -12.73 -17.16
CA GLU A 59 -1.65 -12.68 -18.08
C GLU A 59 -0.47 -11.95 -17.42
N HIS A 60 -0.74 -10.88 -16.67
CA HIS A 60 0.27 -10.16 -15.91
C HIS A 60 0.97 -11.10 -14.92
N CYS A 61 0.18 -11.85 -14.13
CA CYS A 61 0.73 -12.78 -13.15
C CYS A 61 1.46 -13.96 -13.79
N GLU A 62 1.04 -14.44 -14.96
CA GLU A 62 1.77 -15.46 -15.71
C GLU A 62 3.16 -14.96 -16.13
N ILE A 63 3.27 -13.71 -16.60
CA ILE A 63 4.55 -13.09 -16.95
C ILE A 63 5.47 -13.00 -15.72
N VAL A 64 4.93 -12.56 -14.57
CA VAL A 64 5.69 -12.45 -13.31
C VAL A 64 6.15 -13.82 -12.82
N ILE A 65 5.26 -14.81 -12.79
CA ILE A 65 5.56 -16.17 -12.32
C ILE A 65 6.55 -16.88 -13.26
N SER A 66 6.46 -16.63 -14.57
CA SER A 66 7.36 -17.19 -15.58
C SER A 66 8.68 -16.44 -15.73
N SER A 67 8.92 -15.39 -14.92
CA SER A 67 10.20 -14.69 -14.86
C SER A 67 11.35 -15.66 -14.58
N ARG A 68 12.49 -15.45 -15.24
CA ARG A 68 13.71 -16.27 -15.05
C ARG A 68 14.28 -16.18 -13.64
N SER A 69 13.97 -15.08 -12.94
CA SER A 69 14.45 -14.83 -11.59
C SER A 69 13.43 -15.17 -10.51
N ALA A 70 12.21 -15.56 -10.92
CA ALA A 70 11.16 -16.00 -10.02
C ALA A 70 11.47 -17.40 -9.46
N LYS A 71 11.04 -17.62 -8.23
CA LYS A 71 10.90 -18.95 -7.64
C LYS A 71 9.55 -19.04 -6.98
N HIS A 72 8.87 -20.15 -7.19
CA HIS A 72 7.54 -20.40 -6.69
C HIS A 72 7.49 -21.75 -5.97
N LYS A 73 6.93 -21.74 -4.77
CA LYS A 73 6.71 -22.90 -3.90
C LYS A 73 5.20 -23.04 -3.65
N MET A 74 4.54 -23.82 -4.48
CA MET A 74 3.08 -24.03 -4.38
C MET A 74 2.65 -24.64 -3.04
N ASP A 75 3.53 -25.44 -2.42
CA ASP A 75 3.30 -26.05 -1.11
C ASP A 75 3.25 -25.04 0.05
N GLN A 76 3.69 -23.81 -0.17
CA GLN A 76 3.68 -22.72 0.81
C GLN A 76 2.55 -21.71 0.58
N VAL A 77 1.71 -21.93 -0.44
CA VAL A 77 0.51 -21.12 -0.68
C VAL A 77 -0.60 -21.60 0.26
N ASP A 78 -1.09 -20.69 1.09
CA ASP A 78 -2.31 -20.94 1.87
C ASP A 78 -3.52 -20.76 0.95
N GLN A 79 -4.01 -21.89 0.41
CA GLN A 79 -5.06 -21.89 -0.59
C GLN A 79 -6.36 -21.28 -0.06
N GLN A 80 -6.70 -21.55 1.21
CA GLN A 80 -7.91 -21.02 1.82
C GLN A 80 -7.85 -19.48 1.89
N VAL A 81 -6.75 -18.95 2.45
CA VAL A 81 -6.56 -17.50 2.57
C VAL A 81 -6.49 -16.83 1.20
N SER A 82 -5.86 -17.47 0.21
CA SER A 82 -5.81 -16.98 -1.16
C SER A 82 -7.19 -16.90 -1.81
N ASP A 83 -8.02 -17.92 -1.65
CA ASP A 83 -9.35 -17.97 -2.27
C ASP A 83 -10.31 -16.98 -1.61
N GLU A 84 -10.26 -16.83 -0.28
CA GLU A 84 -10.99 -15.80 0.45
C GLU A 84 -10.58 -14.39 0.01
N ALA A 85 -9.28 -14.15 -0.14
CA ALA A 85 -8.74 -12.89 -0.62
C ALA A 85 -9.18 -12.58 -2.06
N ARG A 86 -9.19 -13.57 -2.97
CA ARG A 86 -9.72 -13.43 -4.35
C ARG A 86 -11.20 -13.11 -4.37
N ALA A 87 -12.00 -13.81 -3.57
CA ALA A 87 -13.43 -13.55 -3.46
C ALA A 87 -13.70 -12.11 -3.00
N SER A 88 -12.93 -11.61 -2.03
CA SER A 88 -13.06 -10.21 -1.57
C SER A 88 -12.76 -9.17 -2.65
N LEU A 89 -11.84 -9.46 -3.58
CA LEU A 89 -11.51 -8.57 -4.69
C LEU A 89 -12.59 -8.59 -5.77
N ALA A 90 -13.16 -9.77 -6.06
CA ALA A 90 -14.19 -9.93 -7.08
C ALA A 90 -15.54 -9.30 -6.68
N GLU A 91 -15.87 -9.28 -5.39
CA GLU A 91 -17.17 -8.83 -4.91
C GLU A 91 -17.37 -7.30 -4.94
N GLY A 92 -16.33 -6.48 -5.16
CA GLY A 92 -16.40 -5.03 -5.46
C GLY A 92 -16.99 -4.09 -4.39
N TRP A 93 -17.84 -4.58 -3.49
CA TRP A 93 -18.53 -3.84 -2.44
C TRP A 93 -18.03 -4.17 -1.02
N ARG A 94 -17.17 -5.19 -0.88
CA ARG A 94 -16.48 -5.51 0.38
C ARG A 94 -15.18 -4.72 0.48
N ILE A 95 -14.78 -4.41 1.72
CA ILE A 95 -13.45 -3.86 2.01
C ILE A 95 -12.42 -4.88 1.47
N PRO A 96 -11.52 -4.47 0.57
CA PRO A 96 -10.51 -5.38 0.06
C PRO A 96 -9.70 -6.01 1.19
N TRP A 97 -9.39 -7.30 1.10
CA TRP A 97 -8.74 -8.06 2.17
C TRP A 97 -7.46 -7.41 2.72
N TYR A 98 -6.66 -6.74 1.87
CA TYR A 98 -5.40 -6.11 2.29
C TYR A 98 -5.62 -4.84 3.14
N LEU A 99 -6.85 -4.33 3.24
CA LEU A 99 -7.24 -3.22 4.10
C LEU A 99 -7.86 -3.67 5.42
N THR A 100 -8.03 -4.98 5.65
CA THR A 100 -8.58 -5.47 6.92
C THR A 100 -7.57 -5.36 8.05
N ASP A 101 -8.05 -5.15 9.27
CA ASP A 101 -7.22 -5.10 10.47
C ASP A 101 -6.42 -6.41 10.64
N GLU A 102 -7.04 -7.55 10.32
CA GLU A 102 -6.39 -8.86 10.35
C GLU A 102 -5.18 -8.94 9.42
N HIS A 103 -5.30 -8.44 8.19
CA HIS A 103 -4.16 -8.42 7.27
C HIS A 103 -3.06 -7.47 7.76
N GLN A 104 -3.42 -6.28 8.25
CA GLN A 104 -2.45 -5.33 8.79
C GLN A 104 -1.72 -5.91 10.00
N ASP A 105 -2.41 -6.65 10.87
CA ASP A 105 -1.81 -7.37 11.99
C ASP A 105 -0.85 -8.45 11.53
N LYS A 106 -1.25 -9.25 10.53
CA LYS A 106 -0.38 -10.26 9.92
C LYS A 106 0.87 -9.61 9.31
N HIS A 107 0.70 -8.50 8.58
CA HIS A 107 1.79 -7.73 7.99
C HIS A 107 2.77 -7.27 9.05
N ARG A 108 2.28 -6.66 10.14
CA ARG A 108 3.09 -6.21 11.27
C ARG A 108 3.85 -7.36 11.93
N GLN A 109 3.20 -8.51 12.14
CA GLN A 109 3.84 -9.67 12.76
C GLN A 109 4.95 -10.26 11.89
N VAL A 110 4.70 -10.43 10.59
CA VAL A 110 5.70 -10.91 9.62
C VAL A 110 6.91 -9.98 9.60
N HIS A 111 6.70 -8.68 9.45
CA HIS A 111 7.79 -7.69 9.42
C HIS A 111 8.55 -7.65 10.74
N SER A 112 7.86 -7.71 11.87
CA SER A 112 8.48 -7.79 13.20
C SER A 112 9.37 -9.03 13.33
N GLU A 113 8.91 -10.19 12.87
CA GLU A 113 9.67 -11.44 12.95
C GLU A 113 10.90 -11.44 12.05
N VAL A 114 10.78 -10.92 10.83
CA VAL A 114 11.93 -10.75 9.93
C VAL A 114 12.94 -9.79 10.54
N ASN A 115 12.50 -8.62 11.00
CA ASN A 115 13.41 -7.61 11.56
C ASN A 115 14.12 -8.11 12.83
N ARG A 116 13.44 -8.94 13.63
CA ARG A 116 14.03 -9.61 14.80
C ARG A 116 15.18 -10.55 14.42
N THR A 117 15.02 -11.29 13.32
CA THR A 117 16.00 -12.31 12.87
C THR A 117 17.11 -11.71 11.99
N PHE A 118 16.76 -10.74 11.16
CA PHE A 118 17.63 -10.08 10.18
C PHE A 118 17.48 -8.56 10.29
N PRO A 119 18.05 -7.94 11.33
CA PRO A 119 17.93 -6.50 11.54
C PRO A 119 18.56 -5.72 10.39
N ASN A 120 17.92 -4.63 9.99
CA ASN A 120 18.37 -3.74 8.90
C ASN A 120 18.46 -4.41 7.52
N GLN A 121 17.77 -5.54 7.30
CA GLN A 121 17.69 -6.21 6.00
C GLN A 121 16.31 -6.13 5.37
N LEU A 122 15.42 -5.30 5.92
CA LEU A 122 14.15 -4.95 5.29
C LEU A 122 14.33 -3.66 4.48
N CYS A 123 13.82 -3.68 3.25
CA CYS A 123 13.61 -2.51 2.41
C CYS A 123 12.11 -2.24 2.30
N ASP A 124 11.74 -1.13 1.65
CA ASP A 124 10.33 -0.77 1.48
C ASP A 124 9.73 -1.51 0.27
N GLU A 125 8.79 -2.42 0.53
CA GLU A 125 8.04 -3.17 -0.48
C GLU A 125 7.16 -2.31 -1.40
N LYS A 126 6.84 -1.08 -0.98
CA LYS A 126 6.04 -0.13 -1.75
C LYS A 126 6.90 0.66 -2.73
N VAL A 127 8.22 0.66 -2.54
CA VAL A 127 9.19 1.38 -3.38
C VAL A 127 9.96 0.40 -4.28
N TYR A 128 10.30 -0.79 -3.78
CA TYR A 128 11.07 -1.75 -4.54
C TYR A 128 10.30 -2.30 -5.76
N SER A 129 10.84 -2.06 -6.94
CA SER A 129 10.29 -2.54 -8.22
C SER A 129 11.29 -3.47 -8.94
N PRO A 130 11.11 -4.80 -8.87
CA PRO A 130 11.99 -5.74 -9.56
C PRO A 130 11.85 -5.60 -11.09
N SER A 131 12.97 -5.63 -11.79
CA SER A 131 12.98 -5.56 -13.27
C SER A 131 12.65 -6.93 -13.88
N ILE A 132 11.58 -7.01 -14.66
CA ILE A 132 11.13 -8.22 -15.37
C ILE A 132 11.23 -7.94 -16.88
N LEU A 133 12.05 -8.69 -17.62
CA LEU A 133 12.38 -8.34 -19.02
C LEU A 133 11.18 -8.42 -19.98
N LYS A 134 10.21 -9.28 -19.67
CA LYS A 134 8.99 -9.46 -20.47
C LYS A 134 7.90 -8.44 -20.14
N LEU A 135 8.06 -7.68 -19.06
CA LEU A 135 7.09 -6.68 -18.62
C LEU A 135 7.62 -5.30 -19.00
N ASN A 136 6.79 -4.49 -19.68
CA ASN A 136 7.19 -3.16 -20.15
C ASN A 136 6.93 -2.05 -19.12
N GLU A 137 6.38 -2.40 -17.96
CA GLU A 137 6.02 -1.50 -16.88
C GLU A 137 6.76 -1.84 -15.59
N ALA A 138 6.95 -0.81 -14.75
CA ALA A 138 7.48 -0.98 -13.42
C ALA A 138 6.34 -1.32 -12.46
N ILE A 139 6.42 -2.50 -11.84
CA ILE A 139 5.47 -2.93 -10.80
C ILE A 139 6.21 -3.10 -9.48
N VAL A 140 5.64 -2.61 -8.39
CA VAL A 140 6.27 -2.69 -7.05
C VAL A 140 5.95 -4.02 -6.37
N CYS A 141 6.79 -4.42 -5.40
CA CYS A 141 6.66 -5.71 -4.73
C CYS A 141 5.30 -5.92 -4.06
N GLU A 142 4.77 -4.89 -3.38
CA GLU A 142 3.44 -4.93 -2.77
C GLU A 142 2.35 -5.28 -3.80
N GLN A 143 2.41 -4.66 -4.98
CA GLN A 143 1.43 -4.90 -6.06
C GLN A 143 1.56 -6.31 -6.64
N ILE A 144 2.78 -6.80 -6.83
CA ILE A 144 3.02 -8.19 -7.28
C ILE A 144 2.36 -9.18 -6.33
N CYS A 145 2.64 -9.05 -5.03
CA CYS A 145 2.08 -9.97 -4.04
C CYS A 145 0.57 -9.82 -3.95
N ARG A 146 0.03 -8.60 -3.97
CA ARG A 146 -1.41 -8.37 -3.91
C ARG A 146 -2.17 -8.96 -5.11
N ARG A 147 -1.65 -8.79 -6.33
CA ARG A 147 -2.29 -9.25 -7.57
C ARG A 147 -2.11 -10.76 -7.77
N CYS A 148 -0.89 -11.26 -7.63
CA CYS A 148 -0.55 -12.65 -7.99
C CYS A 148 -0.60 -13.64 -6.83
N PHE A 149 -0.50 -13.15 -5.59
CA PHE A 149 -0.51 -13.95 -4.36
C PHE A 149 -1.46 -13.34 -3.32
N PRO A 150 -2.76 -13.21 -3.65
CA PRO A 150 -3.72 -12.56 -2.77
C PRO A 150 -3.77 -13.26 -1.41
N GLY A 151 -3.87 -12.51 -0.32
CA GLY A 151 -3.78 -13.05 1.05
C GLY A 151 -2.36 -13.12 1.63
N SER A 152 -1.33 -12.99 0.79
CA SER A 152 0.06 -13.00 1.23
C SER A 152 0.54 -11.64 1.76
N VAL A 153 1.58 -11.65 2.58
CA VAL A 153 2.32 -10.46 3.00
C VAL A 153 3.51 -10.26 2.07
N ALA A 154 3.65 -9.05 1.55
CA ALA A 154 4.82 -8.63 0.78
C ALA A 154 5.99 -8.29 1.72
N ILE A 155 7.18 -8.73 1.34
CA ILE A 155 8.43 -8.41 2.03
C ILE A 155 9.47 -8.03 0.98
N CYS A 156 10.09 -6.86 1.14
CA CYS A 156 11.32 -6.52 0.46
C CYS A 156 12.51 -6.88 1.36
N PHE A 157 13.36 -7.81 0.91
CA PHE A 157 14.49 -8.32 1.69
C PHE A 157 15.84 -8.06 1.02
N LEU A 158 16.75 -7.45 1.77
CA LEU A 158 18.14 -7.17 1.40
C LEU A 158 19.03 -8.34 1.79
N ARG A 159 19.48 -9.14 0.83
CA ARG A 159 20.41 -10.25 1.13
C ARG A 159 21.76 -9.77 1.69
N ASN A 160 22.14 -8.53 1.39
CA ASN A 160 23.35 -7.90 1.92
C ASN A 160 23.08 -6.42 2.17
N TYR A 161 22.97 -6.04 3.45
CA TYR A 161 22.72 -4.66 3.87
C TYR A 161 23.80 -3.65 3.44
N LYS A 162 24.99 -4.12 3.03
CA LYS A 162 26.09 -3.24 2.61
C LYS A 162 25.92 -2.68 1.20
N TYR A 163 25.04 -3.25 0.38
CA TYR A 163 24.83 -2.84 -1.01
C TYR A 163 23.35 -2.62 -1.27
N GLU A 164 22.85 -1.44 -0.91
CA GLU A 164 21.50 -0.98 -1.25
C GLU A 164 21.30 -1.04 -2.78
N ASN A 165 20.12 -1.45 -3.22
CA ASN A 165 19.77 -1.68 -4.64
C ASN A 165 20.50 -2.85 -5.34
N ILE A 166 21.34 -3.62 -4.63
CA ILE A 166 22.03 -4.79 -5.19
C ILE A 166 21.71 -6.03 -4.34
N GLY A 167 20.76 -6.84 -4.83
CA GLY A 167 20.40 -8.11 -4.19
C GLY A 167 19.16 -8.05 -3.31
N GLU A 168 18.36 -7.01 -3.47
CA GLU A 168 16.99 -6.94 -2.98
C GLU A 168 16.16 -8.07 -3.61
N THR A 169 15.21 -8.60 -2.84
CA THR A 169 14.34 -9.70 -3.27
C THR A 169 12.93 -9.37 -2.78
N CYS A 170 11.97 -9.38 -3.70
CA CYS A 170 10.55 -9.34 -3.37
C CYS A 170 10.12 -10.75 -2.96
N LEU A 171 9.42 -10.87 -1.84
CA LEU A 171 8.91 -12.14 -1.30
C LEU A 171 7.44 -11.98 -0.98
N CYS A 172 6.64 -13.00 -1.31
CA CYS A 172 5.24 -13.10 -0.92
C CYS A 172 5.08 -14.30 0.01
N THR A 173 4.62 -14.08 1.23
CA THR A 173 4.54 -15.14 2.26
C THR A 173 3.18 -15.19 2.94
N TYR A 174 2.71 -16.40 3.23
CA TYR A 174 1.52 -16.62 4.06
C TYR A 174 1.89 -16.98 5.49
N SER A 175 3.16 -17.33 5.75
CA SER A 175 3.61 -17.87 7.02
C SER A 175 4.01 -16.79 8.01
N LEU A 176 3.59 -16.97 9.27
CA LEU A 176 4.09 -16.21 10.41
C LEU A 176 5.41 -16.79 10.96
N THR A 177 5.70 -18.06 10.66
CA THR A 177 6.92 -18.75 11.10
C THR A 177 7.92 -18.84 9.95
N ASP A 178 9.15 -18.38 10.18
CA ASP A 178 10.20 -18.27 9.17
C ASP A 178 9.72 -17.68 7.82
N PRO A 179 9.13 -16.47 7.82
CA PRO A 179 8.45 -15.89 6.65
C PRO A 179 9.32 -15.82 5.38
N LEU A 180 10.64 -15.63 5.51
CA LEU A 180 11.57 -15.61 4.38
C LEU A 180 11.81 -17.00 3.77
N ARG A 181 11.87 -18.04 4.61
CA ARG A 181 12.15 -19.42 4.17
C ARG A 181 10.91 -20.06 3.55
N ASN A 182 9.76 -19.76 4.16
CA ASN A 182 8.44 -20.27 3.80
C ASN A 182 7.68 -19.31 2.88
N ALA A 183 8.37 -18.35 2.26
CA ALA A 183 7.77 -17.53 1.22
C ALA A 183 7.30 -18.42 0.05
N ALA A 184 6.04 -18.25 -0.34
CA ALA A 184 5.45 -18.93 -1.49
C ALA A 184 6.10 -18.44 -2.78
N PHE A 185 6.44 -17.16 -2.86
CA PHE A 185 7.06 -16.58 -4.05
C PHE A 185 8.28 -15.74 -3.71
N SER A 186 9.26 -15.74 -4.61
CA SER A 186 10.40 -14.84 -4.55
C SER A 186 10.78 -14.34 -5.93
N LEU A 187 11.11 -13.05 -6.06
CA LEU A 187 11.53 -12.43 -7.30
C LEU A 187 12.67 -11.45 -7.06
N ARG A 188 13.64 -11.43 -7.98
CA ARG A 188 14.76 -10.48 -7.99
C ARG A 188 14.75 -9.69 -9.29
N HIS A 189 15.62 -8.70 -9.43
CA HIS A 189 15.88 -8.15 -10.77
C HIS A 189 16.35 -9.25 -11.72
N GLU A 190 15.71 -9.36 -12.88
CA GLU A 190 16.27 -10.07 -14.00
C GLU A 190 17.51 -9.32 -14.48
N LYS A 191 18.68 -9.96 -14.37
CA LYS A 191 19.87 -9.43 -14.99
C LYS A 191 19.65 -9.44 -16.50
N ARG A 192 19.66 -8.26 -17.14
CA ARG A 192 19.93 -8.19 -18.57
C ARG A 192 21.26 -8.90 -18.79
N VAL A 193 21.24 -10.02 -19.51
CA VAL A 193 22.47 -10.60 -20.03
C VAL A 193 22.96 -9.60 -21.07
N PHE A 194 23.75 -8.62 -20.65
CA PHE A 194 24.64 -7.95 -21.56
C PHE A 194 25.56 -9.06 -22.07
N SER A 195 25.27 -9.58 -23.27
CA SER A 195 26.29 -10.32 -23.99
C SER A 195 27.42 -9.32 -24.19
N ARG A 196 28.44 -9.41 -23.35
CA ARG A 196 29.68 -8.69 -23.58
C ARG A 196 30.32 -9.36 -24.80
N ARG A 197 29.81 -9.10 -26.00
CA ARG A 197 30.67 -9.08 -27.19
C ARG A 197 31.61 -7.91 -26.97
N TRP A 198 32.71 -8.19 -26.29
CA TRP A 198 33.92 -7.43 -26.51
C TRP A 198 34.21 -7.63 -28.00
N ALA A 199 33.78 -6.68 -28.83
CA ALA A 199 34.39 -6.51 -30.12
C ALA A 199 35.87 -6.30 -29.80
N ARG A 200 36.70 -7.31 -30.10
CA ARG A 200 38.14 -7.10 -30.15
C ARG A 200 38.34 -5.86 -31.03
N PRO A 201 39.06 -4.82 -30.56
CA PRO A 201 39.38 -3.71 -31.44
C PRO A 201 40.05 -4.30 -32.69
N PRO A 202 39.63 -3.91 -33.90
CA PRO A 202 40.31 -4.36 -35.09
C PRO A 202 41.74 -3.83 -35.03
N TYR A 203 42.69 -4.76 -34.98
CA TYR A 203 44.04 -4.63 -35.52
C TYR A 203 44.67 -3.23 -35.45
N LEU A 204 45.48 -2.98 -34.42
CA LEU A 204 46.66 -2.12 -34.59
C LEU A 204 47.73 -2.98 -35.27
N VAL A 205 47.67 -3.02 -36.60
CA VAL A 205 48.87 -3.22 -37.43
C VAL A 205 49.49 -1.85 -37.53
N LEU A 206 50.66 -1.67 -36.93
CA LEU A 206 51.73 -0.77 -37.36
C LEU A 206 53.03 -1.24 -36.70
#